data_AF-A0A534BIJ2-F1
#
_entry.id   AF-A0A534BIJ2-F1
#
_cell.length_a   1.000
_cell.length_b   1.000
_cell.length_c   1.000
_cell.angle_alpha   90.00
_cell.angle_beta   90.00
_cell.angle_gamma   90.00
#
_symmetry.space_group_name_H-M   'P 1'
#
loop_
_entity.id
_entity.type
_entity.pdbx_description
1 polymer ?
#
loop_
_entity_poly.entity_id
_entity_poly.type
_entity_poly.pdbx_seq_one_letter_code
_entity_poly.pdbx_strand_id
1 'polypeptide(L)'
;MLAVAHFLGLLLASFALSYALPVGCSLLLADHLWPKFLLAAAITAGCGLALAIATLPFRRELKPRDGFLLVTLGWLLLPAAAALPLLLALRGLSFTGAFFEAMSGLTTTGSTVLTGLDDLPPSLNFWRHVLHWLGGLGIIVMALAVLP
;
A
#
# COMPACT_ATOMS: atom_id res chain seq x y z
N MET A 1 -9.79 11.56 16.86
CA MET A 1 -8.91 10.39 16.63
C MET A 1 -9.70 9.22 16.03
N LEU A 2 -10.79 8.75 16.64
CA LEU A 2 -11.58 7.63 16.09
C LEU A 2 -12.19 7.91 14.71
N ALA A 3 -12.62 9.15 14.43
CA ALA A 3 -13.05 9.54 13.09
C ALA A 3 -11.94 9.40 12.03
N VAL A 4 -10.68 9.74 12.38
CA VAL A 4 -9.52 9.57 11.49
C VAL A 4 -9.26 8.08 11.23
N ALA A 5 -9.34 7.26 12.28
CA ALA A 5 -9.18 5.82 12.17
C ALA A 5 -10.22 5.18 11.22
N HIS A 6 -11.45 5.68 11.19
CA HIS A 6 -12.47 5.24 10.24
C HIS A 6 -12.04 5.45 8.78
N PHE A 7 -11.66 6.70 8.43
CA PHE A 7 -11.19 7.01 7.08
C PHE A 7 -9.88 6.29 6.73
N LEU A 8 -8.99 6.12 7.70
CA LEU A 8 -7.75 5.36 7.52
C LEU A 8 -8.02 3.89 7.23
N GLY A 9 -9.00 3.28 7.91
CA GLY A 9 -9.44 1.91 7.63
C GLY A 9 -9.99 1.75 6.23
N LEU A 10 -10.83 2.71 5.78
CA LEU A 10 -11.33 2.74 4.41
C LEU A 10 -10.21 2.93 3.38
N LEU A 11 -9.21 3.78 3.68
CA LEU A 11 -8.04 3.98 2.83
C LEU A 11 -7.20 2.70 2.69
N LEU A 12 -6.99 1.95 3.77
CA LEU A 12 -6.31 0.65 3.71
C LEU A 12 -7.13 -0.38 2.91
N ALA A 13 -8.45 -0.43 3.14
CA ALA A 13 -9.33 -1.34 2.42
C ALA A 13 -9.38 -1.04 0.92
N SER A 14 -9.40 0.24 0.53
CA SER A 14 -9.36 0.64 -0.88
C SER A 14 -7.98 0.40 -1.49
N PHE A 15 -6.90 0.61 -0.74
CA PHE A 15 -5.54 0.28 -1.19
C PHE A 15 -5.39 -1.20 -1.53
N ALA A 16 -6.07 -2.10 -0.81
CA ALA A 16 -6.03 -3.54 -1.11
C ALA A 16 -6.51 -3.88 -2.52
N LEU A 17 -7.33 -3.04 -3.16
CA LEU A 17 -7.75 -3.23 -4.56
C LEU A 17 -6.56 -3.12 -5.52
N SER A 18 -5.51 -2.37 -5.17
CA SER A 18 -4.33 -2.23 -6.01
C SER A 18 -3.58 -3.55 -6.22
N TYR A 19 -3.70 -4.53 -5.31
CA TYR A 19 -3.13 -5.87 -5.49
C TYR A 19 -3.74 -6.64 -6.66
N ALA A 20 -4.91 -6.24 -7.18
CA ALA A 20 -5.46 -6.83 -8.39
C ALA A 20 -4.51 -6.69 -9.59
N LEU A 21 -3.72 -5.60 -9.64
CA LEU A 21 -2.75 -5.35 -10.70
C LEU A 21 -1.63 -6.41 -10.74
N PRO A 22 -0.84 -6.63 -9.67
CA PRO A 22 0.16 -7.70 -9.67
C PRO A 22 -0.44 -9.11 -9.68
N VAL A 23 -1.68 -9.33 -9.20
CA VAL A 23 -2.38 -10.61 -9.39
C VAL A 23 -2.60 -10.87 -10.89
N GLY A 24 -3.12 -9.90 -11.63
CA GLY A 24 -3.28 -10.02 -13.08
C GLY A 24 -1.95 -10.27 -13.79
N CYS A 25 -0.91 -9.51 -13.42
CA CYS A 25 0.44 -9.71 -13.96
C CYS A 25 0.99 -11.13 -13.69
N SER A 26 0.84 -11.62 -12.46
CA SER A 26 1.28 -12.96 -12.06
C SER A 26 0.55 -14.08 -12.81
N LEU A 27 -0.76 -13.90 -13.06
CA LEU A 27 -1.55 -14.85 -13.84
C LEU A 27 -1.16 -14.84 -15.33
N LEU A 28 -0.92 -13.66 -15.90
CA LEU A 28 -0.53 -13.51 -17.31
C LEU A 28 0.89 -14.02 -17.60
N LEU A 29 1.82 -13.79 -16.67
CA LEU A 29 3.23 -14.17 -16.83
C LEU A 29 3.57 -15.51 -16.15
N ALA A 30 2.58 -16.17 -15.55
CA ALA A 30 2.69 -17.50 -14.95
C ALA A 30 3.85 -17.65 -13.94
N ASP A 31 4.14 -16.63 -13.13
CA ASP A 31 5.19 -16.68 -12.09
C ASP A 31 4.70 -17.25 -10.75
N HIS A 32 3.43 -17.67 -10.68
CA HIS A 32 2.80 -18.36 -9.55
C HIS A 32 2.80 -17.60 -8.21
N LEU A 33 3.00 -16.28 -8.21
CA LEU A 33 2.96 -15.44 -7.01
C LEU A 33 1.57 -14.87 -6.68
N TRP A 34 0.58 -15.02 -7.56
CA TRP A 34 -0.78 -14.54 -7.36
C TRP A 34 -1.40 -14.93 -6.01
N PRO A 35 -1.17 -16.13 -5.41
CA PRO A 35 -1.76 -16.44 -4.11
C PRO A 35 -1.21 -15.56 -2.99
N LYS A 36 0.06 -15.15 -3.10
CA LYS A 36 0.72 -14.28 -2.11
C LYS A 36 0.16 -12.86 -2.16
N PHE A 37 -0.10 -12.35 -3.36
CA PHE A 37 -0.76 -11.05 -3.53
C PHE A 37 -2.22 -11.09 -3.06
N LEU A 38 -2.97 -12.16 -3.32
CA LEU A 38 -4.33 -12.31 -2.79
C LEU A 38 -4.34 -12.40 -1.26
N LEU A 39 -3.38 -13.10 -0.66
CA LEU A 39 -3.24 -13.15 0.80
C LEU A 39 -2.92 -11.75 1.37
N ALA A 40 -1.99 -11.02 0.76
CA ALA A 40 -1.68 -9.64 1.15
C ALA A 40 -2.91 -8.72 1.02
N ALA A 41 -3.69 -8.89 -0.05
CA ALA A 41 -4.94 -8.16 -0.26
C ALA A 41 -5.98 -8.49 0.82
N ALA A 42 -6.18 -9.77 1.13
CA ALA A 42 -7.12 -10.21 2.14
C ALA A 42 -6.74 -9.70 3.54
N ILE A 43 -5.45 -9.75 3.91
CA ILE A 43 -4.95 -9.19 5.18
C ILE A 43 -5.17 -7.68 5.22
N THR A 44 -4.77 -6.96 4.17
CA THR A 44 -4.88 -5.50 4.12
C THR A 44 -6.34 -5.05 4.16
N ALA A 45 -7.20 -5.66 3.35
CA ALA A 45 -8.64 -5.39 3.32
C ALA A 45 -9.30 -5.76 4.64
N GLY A 46 -8.99 -6.93 5.20
CA GLY A 46 -9.51 -7.39 6.48
C GLY A 46 -9.17 -6.43 7.62
N CYS A 47 -7.90 -6.03 7.74
CA CYS A 47 -7.46 -5.04 8.73
C CYS A 47 -8.12 -3.67 8.53
N GLY A 48 -8.18 -3.19 7.28
CA GLY A 48 -8.78 -1.90 6.94
C GLY A 48 -10.29 -1.86 7.23
N LEU A 49 -11.02 -2.88 6.81
CA LEU A 49 -12.47 -3.02 7.06
C LEU A 49 -12.76 -3.23 8.54
N ALA A 50 -12.00 -4.06 9.25
CA ALA A 50 -12.17 -4.22 10.69
C ALA A 50 -12.00 -2.89 11.43
N LEU A 51 -10.97 -2.11 11.07
CA LEU A 51 -10.75 -0.77 11.63
C LEU A 51 -11.92 0.18 11.31
N ALA A 52 -12.36 0.20 10.06
CA ALA A 52 -13.47 1.04 9.62
C ALA A 52 -14.80 0.69 10.33
N ILE A 53 -15.10 -0.60 10.46
CA ILE A 53 -16.31 -1.10 11.14
C ILE A 53 -16.25 -0.77 12.63
N ALA A 54 -15.13 -1.04 13.31
CA ALA A 54 -14.96 -0.76 14.73
C ALA A 54 -15.10 0.74 15.08
N THR A 55 -14.86 1.62 14.09
CA THR A 55 -14.90 3.07 14.26
C THR A 55 -16.11 3.73 13.60
N LEU A 56 -17.00 2.94 12.99
CA LEU A 56 -18.21 3.40 12.30
C LEU A 56 -19.10 4.34 13.15
N PRO A 57 -19.34 4.08 14.47
CA PRO A 57 -20.15 4.97 15.30
C PRO A 57 -19.55 6.37 15.51
N PHE A 58 -18.26 6.54 15.27
CA PHE A 58 -17.52 7.78 15.52
C PHE A 58 -17.26 8.59 14.24
N ARG A 59 -17.94 8.25 13.14
CA ARG A 59 -17.85 9.00 11.89
C ARG A 59 -18.39 10.42 12.10
N ARG A 60 -17.56 11.40 11.78
CA ARG A 60 -17.91 12.82 11.72
C ARG A 60 -17.14 13.47 10.57
N GLU A 61 -17.54 14.67 10.20
CA GLU A 61 -16.76 15.48 9.27
C GLU A 61 -15.34 15.71 9.79
N LEU A 62 -14.37 15.56 8.88
CA LEU A 62 -12.96 15.77 9.18
C LEU A 62 -12.68 17.27 9.30
N LYS A 63 -12.04 17.65 10.41
CA LYS A 63 -11.52 19.00 10.58
C LYS A 63 -10.15 19.11 9.91
N PRO A 64 -9.67 20.30 9.54
CA PRO A 64 -8.34 20.46 8.93
C PRO A 64 -7.20 19.76 9.71
N ARG A 65 -7.22 19.83 11.04
CA ARG A 65 -6.27 19.11 11.92
C ARG A 65 -6.28 17.58 11.76
N ASP A 66 -7.44 17.00 11.46
CA ASP A 66 -7.60 15.57 11.27
C ASP A 66 -6.92 15.13 9.95
N GLY A 67 -6.86 16.03 8.95
CA GLY A 67 -6.17 15.82 7.69
C GLY A 67 -4.66 15.58 7.85
N PHE A 68 -3.98 16.39 8.68
CA PHE A 68 -2.55 16.20 8.96
C PHE A 68 -2.25 14.81 9.54
N LEU A 69 -3.09 14.36 10.47
CA LEU A 69 -2.94 13.03 11.07
C LEU A 69 -3.22 11.93 10.04
N LEU A 70 -4.28 12.09 9.23
CA LEU A 70 -4.63 11.11 8.20
C LEU A 70 -3.51 10.95 7.16
N VAL A 71 -2.92 12.05 6.70
CA VAL A 71 -1.80 12.05 5.74
C VAL A 71 -0.58 11.38 6.37
N THR A 72 -0.21 11.78 7.59
CA THR A 72 0.96 11.22 8.29
C THR A 72 0.83 9.71 8.50
N LEU A 73 -0.34 9.26 8.98
CA LEU A 73 -0.60 7.83 9.19
C LEU A 73 -0.74 7.07 7.88
N GLY A 74 -1.31 7.68 6.84
CA GLY A 74 -1.41 7.08 5.51
C GLY A 74 -0.04 6.76 4.93
N TRP A 75 0.89 7.73 4.99
CA TRP A 75 2.27 7.54 4.54
C TRP A 75 3.08 6.53 5.38
N LEU A 76 2.62 6.19 6.58
CA LEU A 76 3.25 5.15 7.40
C LEU A 76 2.62 3.77 7.16
N LEU A 77 1.29 3.69 7.10
CA LEU A 77 0.56 2.41 7.05
C LEU A 77 0.43 1.85 5.64
N LEU A 78 0.32 2.69 4.61
CA LEU A 78 0.24 2.19 3.23
C LEU A 78 1.51 1.46 2.80
N PRO A 79 2.74 1.96 3.07
CA PRO A 79 3.95 1.20 2.83
C PRO A 79 4.04 -0.09 3.65
N ALA A 80 3.56 -0.08 4.90
CA ALA A 80 3.51 -1.29 5.73
C ALA A 80 2.61 -2.37 5.11
N ALA A 81 1.44 -1.97 4.59
CA ALA A 81 0.57 -2.87 3.84
C ALA A 81 1.28 -3.35 2.56
N ALA A 82 1.82 -2.43 1.76
CA ALA A 82 2.48 -2.71 0.49
C ALA A 82 3.73 -3.61 0.59
N ALA A 83 4.35 -3.68 1.76
CA ALA A 83 5.47 -4.58 2.06
C ALA A 83 5.05 -6.05 2.20
N LEU A 84 3.77 -6.34 2.47
CA LEU A 84 3.28 -7.71 2.67
C LEU A 84 3.62 -8.68 1.53
N PRO A 85 3.32 -8.41 0.25
CA PRO A 85 3.69 -9.35 -0.82
C PRO A 85 5.19 -9.56 -0.92
N LEU A 86 6.03 -8.54 -0.64
CA LEU A 86 7.48 -8.68 -0.65
C LEU A 86 7.94 -9.65 0.45
N LEU A 87 7.38 -9.54 1.65
CA LEU A 87 7.68 -10.43 2.78
C LEU A 87 7.20 -11.86 2.55
N LEU A 88 6.04 -12.03 1.94
CA LEU A 88 5.49 -13.34 1.60
C LEU A 88 6.27 -13.99 0.46
N ALA A 89 6.77 -13.18 -0.49
CA ALA A 89 7.38 -13.67 -1.71
C ALA A 89 8.88 -13.94 -1.59
N LEU A 90 9.64 -13.02 -0.99
CA LEU A 90 11.09 -13.03 -0.95
C LEU A 90 11.59 -13.61 0.38
N ARG A 91 12.08 -14.85 0.33
CA ARG A 91 12.66 -15.51 1.51
C ARG A 91 13.92 -14.77 1.95
N GLY A 92 14.01 -14.45 3.24
CA GLY A 92 15.18 -13.79 3.84
C GLY A 92 15.17 -12.27 3.77
N LEU A 93 14.19 -11.64 3.09
CA LEU A 93 14.02 -10.20 3.16
C LEU A 93 13.51 -9.80 4.55
N SER A 94 14.22 -8.92 5.24
CA SER A 94 13.80 -8.42 6.54
C SER A 94 12.55 -7.53 6.41
N PHE A 95 11.78 -7.40 7.49
CA PHE A 95 10.67 -6.45 7.57
C PHE A 95 11.12 -5.03 7.20
N THR A 96 12.27 -4.60 7.72
CA THR A 96 12.81 -3.26 7.44
C THR A 96 13.17 -3.09 5.97
N GLY A 97 13.73 -4.12 5.32
CA GLY A 97 14.03 -4.08 3.89
C GLY A 97 12.76 -4.01 3.03
N ALA A 98 11.75 -4.82 3.35
CA ALA A 98 10.47 -4.79 2.62
C ALA A 98 9.72 -3.47 2.82
N PHE A 99 9.70 -2.94 4.05
CA PHE A 99 9.12 -1.63 4.35
C PHE A 99 9.87 -0.52 3.62
N PHE A 100 11.21 -0.58 3.58
CA PHE A 100 12.03 0.38 2.84
C PHE A 100 11.71 0.38 1.35
N GLU A 101 11.65 -0.78 0.70
CA GLU A 101 11.26 -0.91 -0.72
C GLU A 101 9.86 -0.32 -0.96
N ALA A 102 8.89 -0.67 -0.12
CA ALA A 102 7.53 -0.20 -0.25
C ALA A 102 7.41 1.32 -0.05
N MET A 103 8.10 1.86 0.96
CA MET A 103 8.15 3.30 1.25
C MET A 103 8.81 4.05 0.09
N SER A 104 9.95 3.56 -0.39
CA SER A 104 10.69 4.15 -1.50
C SER A 104 9.84 4.19 -2.77
N GLY A 105 9.14 3.10 -3.09
CA GLY A 105 8.22 3.05 -4.23
C GLY A 105 7.04 3.99 -4.09
N LEU A 106 6.33 3.94 -2.96
CA LEU A 106 5.13 4.77 -2.74
C LEU A 106 5.46 6.27 -2.66
N THR A 107 6.64 6.64 -2.18
CA THR A 107 7.09 8.04 -2.15
C THR A 107 7.74 8.48 -3.45
N THR A 108 7.84 7.61 -4.45
CA THR A 108 8.53 7.86 -5.71
C THR A 108 10.03 8.19 -5.54
N THR A 109 10.64 7.75 -4.44
CA THR A 109 12.07 7.95 -4.16
C THR A 109 12.96 7.13 -5.09
N GLY A 110 12.55 5.90 -5.43
CA GLY A 110 13.28 5.06 -6.39
C GLY A 110 14.59 4.42 -5.87
N SER A 111 14.84 4.48 -4.57
CA SER A 111 15.95 3.74 -3.92
C SER A 111 15.58 2.29 -3.66
N THR A 112 16.57 1.39 -3.65
CA THR A 112 16.36 -0.06 -3.47
C THR A 112 17.45 -0.69 -2.60
N VAL A 113 17.04 -1.65 -1.76
CA VAL A 113 17.90 -2.57 -1.00
C VAL A 113 17.96 -3.96 -1.64
N LEU A 114 17.13 -4.22 -2.64
CA LEU A 114 17.13 -5.47 -3.40
C LEU A 114 18.25 -5.47 -4.45
N THR A 115 18.87 -6.62 -4.65
CA THR A 115 19.88 -6.88 -5.68
C THR A 115 19.39 -7.93 -6.66
N GLY A 116 19.91 -7.95 -7.89
CA GLY A 116 19.49 -8.93 -8.91
C GLY A 116 18.05 -8.70 -9.37
N LEU A 117 17.67 -7.43 -9.60
CA LEU A 117 16.31 -7.06 -9.98
C LEU A 117 15.87 -7.68 -11.31
N ASP A 118 16.80 -7.97 -12.21
CA ASP A 118 16.49 -8.57 -13.51
C ASP A 118 15.98 -10.02 -13.38
N ASP A 119 16.34 -10.71 -12.30
CA ASP A 119 15.95 -12.09 -12.01
C ASP A 119 14.72 -12.19 -11.08
N LEU A 120 14.19 -11.05 -10.63
CA LEU A 120 13.02 -11.03 -9.76
C LEU A 120 11.77 -11.48 -10.54
N PRO A 121 10.87 -12.24 -9.89
CA PRO A 121 9.58 -12.60 -10.48
C PRO A 121 8.88 -11.38 -11.09
N PRO A 122 8.41 -11.47 -12.36
CA PRO A 122 7.89 -10.31 -13.08
C PRO A 122 6.76 -9.57 -12.35
N SER A 123 5.87 -10.27 -11.64
CA SER A 123 4.80 -9.63 -10.87
C SER A 123 5.30 -8.84 -9.65
N LEU A 124 6.44 -9.20 -9.07
CA LEU A 124 7.07 -8.42 -7.99
C LEU A 124 7.73 -7.16 -8.53
N ASN A 125 8.43 -7.25 -9.66
CA ASN A 125 8.96 -6.06 -10.33
C ASN A 125 7.82 -5.13 -10.76
N PHE A 126 6.75 -5.70 -11.31
CA PHE A 126 5.55 -4.94 -11.63
C PHE A 126 4.92 -4.28 -10.41
N TRP A 127 4.80 -4.98 -9.28
CA TRP A 127 4.31 -4.40 -8.02
C TRP A 127 5.15 -3.19 -7.60
N ARG A 128 6.48 -3.27 -7.68
CA ARG A 128 7.37 -2.13 -7.39
C ARG A 128 7.07 -0.93 -8.28
N HIS A 129 6.80 -1.13 -9.57
CA HIS A 129 6.40 -0.06 -10.48
C HIS A 129 4.99 0.47 -10.18
N VAL A 130 4.04 -0.40 -9.83
CA VAL A 130 2.69 0.01 -9.40
C VAL A 130 2.78 0.92 -8.18
N LEU A 131 3.67 0.66 -7.22
CA LEU A 131 3.86 1.54 -6.06
C LEU A 131 4.32 2.94 -6.46
N HIS A 132 5.23 3.07 -7.43
CA HIS A 132 5.64 4.38 -7.96
C HIS A 132 4.49 5.09 -8.67
N TRP A 133 3.68 4.35 -9.43
CA TRP A 133 2.52 4.91 -10.11
C TRP A 133 1.45 5.40 -9.11
N LEU A 134 1.13 4.61 -8.10
CA LEU A 134 0.21 4.99 -7.02
C LEU A 134 0.74 6.17 -6.22
N GLY A 135 2.04 6.18 -5.92
CA GLY A 135 2.72 7.28 -5.24
C GLY A 135 2.64 8.59 -6.00
N GLY A 136 2.97 8.56 -7.29
CA GLY A 136 2.88 9.72 -8.18
C GLY A 136 1.45 10.25 -8.29
N LEU A 137 0.46 9.37 -8.45
CA LEU A 137 -0.96 9.76 -8.43
C LEU A 137 -1.34 10.41 -7.10
N GLY A 138 -0.88 9.85 -5.97
CA GLY A 138 -1.15 10.37 -4.63
C GLY A 138 -0.62 11.80 -4.43
N ILE A 139 0.59 12.09 -4.89
CA ILE A 139 1.17 13.45 -4.80
C ILE A 139 0.40 14.43 -5.69
N ILE A 140 0.03 14.05 -6.91
CA ILE A 140 -0.75 14.92 -7.82
C ILE A 140 -2.11 15.26 -7.21
N VAL A 141 -2.85 14.27 -6.72
CA VAL A 141 -4.16 14.48 -6.08
C VAL A 141 -4.03 15.37 -4.85
N MET A 142 -2.99 15.15 -4.03
CA MET A 142 -2.74 15.98 -2.86
C MET A 142 -2.40 17.43 -3.24
N ALA A 143 -1.58 17.65 -4.27
CA ALA A 143 -1.24 18.99 -4.75
C ALA A 143 -2.49 19.74 -5.24
N LEU A 144 -3.36 19.06 -6.01
CA LEU A 144 -4.62 19.63 -6.49
C LEU A 144 -5.64 19.89 -5.37
N ALA A 145 -5.65 19.06 -4.33
CA ALA A 145 -6.54 19.26 -3.19
C ALA A 145 -6.12 20.42 -2.27
N VAL A 146 -4.86 20.85 -2.34
CA VAL A 146 -4.28 21.94 -1.52
C VAL A 146 -4.32 23.28 -2.25
N LEU A 147 -4.25 23.28 -3.58
CA LEU A 147 -4.38 24.50 -4.39
C LEU A 147 -5.87 24.90 -4.48
N PRO A 148 -6.25 26.11 -4.00
CA PRO A 148 -7.63 26.60 -4.04
C PRO A 148 -8.14 26.90 -5.45
#